data_AF-A0A7Y3M8P3-F1
#
_entry.id   AF-A0A7Y3M8P3-F1
#
_cell.length_a   1.000
_cell.length_b   1.000
_cell.length_c   1.000
_cell.angle_alpha   90.00
_cell.angle_beta   90.00
_cell.angle_gamma   90.00
#
_symmetry.space_group_name_H-M   'P 1'
#
loop_
_entity.id
_entity.type
_entity.pdbx_description
1 polymer ?
#
loop_
_entity_poly.entity_id
_entity_poly.type
_entity_poly.pdbx_seq_one_letter_code
_entity_poly.pdbx_strand_id
1 'polypeptide(L)'
;MTDRVRKAVARAHECARKLIGDGKVASYIPELAKADPNQLAITAHCVDGDVVQVGDNDVPFTLQSASKIFSLALVLGQEEPSWLEDISIEPSGDAFHSIVRLEEEAGRPRNPLINAGAISVTARVPGATAEAKSKTFVEYLQRLEPDTQFGIDEDIYRSEARTGAR
;
A
#
# COMPACT_ATOMS: atom_id res chain seq x y z
N MET A 1 11.95 7.79 -26.15
CA MET A 1 11.29 8.11 -24.87
C MET A 1 12.15 7.67 -23.70
N THR A 2 12.63 6.43 -23.74
CA THR A 2 13.39 5.71 -22.72
C THR A 2 14.63 6.44 -22.20
N ASP A 3 15.43 7.07 -23.07
CA ASP A 3 16.63 7.82 -22.63
C ASP A 3 16.28 9.03 -21.76
N ARG A 4 15.16 9.71 -22.05
CA ARG A 4 14.66 10.82 -21.23
C ARG A 4 14.18 10.32 -19.87
N VAL A 5 13.46 9.19 -19.84
CA VAL A 5 12.99 8.55 -18.59
C VAL A 5 14.19 8.10 -17.75
N ARG A 6 15.18 7.45 -18.36
CA ARG A 6 16.42 7.03 -17.71
C ARG A 6 17.15 8.19 -17.05
N LYS A 7 17.34 9.30 -17.77
CA LYS A 7 17.95 10.52 -17.24
C LYS A 7 17.13 11.13 -16.10
N ALA A 8 15.80 11.13 -16.20
CA ALA A 8 14.92 11.66 -15.16
C ALA A 8 14.98 10.82 -13.88
N VAL A 9 14.89 9.49 -14.01
CA VAL A 9 14.95 8.55 -12.89
C VAL A 9 16.30 8.61 -12.19
N ALA A 10 17.40 8.61 -12.94
CA ALA A 10 18.76 8.75 -12.38
C ALA A 10 18.93 10.08 -11.62
N ARG A 11 18.48 11.19 -12.20
CA ARG A 11 18.52 12.51 -11.55
C ARG A 11 17.66 12.55 -10.28
N ALA A 12 16.45 11.99 -10.33
CA ALA A 12 15.56 11.94 -9.17
C ALA A 12 16.20 11.15 -8.02
N HIS A 13 16.82 10.02 -8.32
CA HIS A 13 17.56 9.22 -7.35
C HIS A 13 18.76 9.97 -6.76
N GLU A 14 19.57 10.66 -7.57
CA GLU A 14 20.68 11.49 -7.07
C GLU A 14 20.20 12.65 -6.17
N CYS A 15 19.08 13.28 -6.51
CA CYS A 15 18.46 14.31 -5.69
C CYS A 15 17.97 13.73 -4.35
N ALA A 16 17.23 12.63 -4.38
CA ALA A 16 16.69 11.98 -3.19
C ALA A 16 17.80 11.45 -2.27
N ARG A 17 18.90 10.93 -2.82
CA ARG A 17 20.04 10.44 -2.03
C ARG A 17 20.68 11.52 -1.16
N LYS A 18 20.64 12.79 -1.58
CA LYS A 18 21.15 13.93 -0.80
C LYS A 18 20.27 14.29 0.39
N LEU A 19 19.03 13.81 0.42
CA LEU A 19 18.05 14.04 1.49
C LEU A 19 17.99 12.89 2.50
N ILE A 20 18.80 11.83 2.30
CA ILE A 20 18.91 10.73 3.27
C ILE A 20 19.38 11.31 4.61
N GLY A 21 18.62 11.03 5.67
CA GLY A 21 18.85 11.57 7.01
C GLY A 21 17.89 12.67 7.45
N ASP A 22 17.15 13.30 6.52
CA ASP A 22 16.16 14.34 6.86
C ASP A 22 14.87 13.76 7.47
N GLY A 23 14.59 12.48 7.19
CA GLY A 23 13.44 11.73 7.69
C GLY A 23 13.79 10.72 8.78
N LYS A 24 12.77 9.98 9.24
CA LYS A 24 12.93 8.88 10.18
C LYS A 24 12.19 7.64 9.68
N VAL A 25 12.85 6.49 9.80
CA VAL A 25 12.21 5.18 9.59
C VAL A 25 11.04 5.03 10.56
N ALA A 26 9.93 4.45 10.09
CA ALA A 26 8.78 4.17 10.92
C ALA A 26 9.16 3.22 12.07
N SER A 27 8.81 3.59 13.30
CA SER A 27 9.25 2.87 14.50
C SER A 27 8.10 2.60 15.48
N TYR A 28 6.85 2.64 15.01
CA TYR A 28 5.68 2.35 15.85
C TYR A 28 5.53 0.85 16.13
N ILE A 29 6.11 0.00 15.27
CA ILE A 29 6.40 -1.42 15.57
C ILE A 29 7.91 -1.70 15.44
N PRO A 30 8.45 -2.65 16.24
CA PRO A 30 9.88 -2.96 16.24
C PRO A 30 10.44 -3.43 14.90
N GLU A 31 9.63 -4.13 14.11
CA GLU A 31 10.04 -4.75 12.85
C GLU A 31 10.32 -3.70 11.78
N LEU A 32 9.52 -2.63 11.70
CA LEU A 32 9.77 -1.52 10.77
C LEU A 32 11.03 -0.74 11.14
N ALA A 33 11.35 -0.63 12.43
CA ALA A 33 12.55 0.06 12.90
C ALA A 33 13.86 -0.63 12.47
N LYS A 34 13.79 -1.87 11.96
CA LYS A 34 14.95 -2.62 11.44
C LYS A 34 15.32 -2.23 10.00
N ALA A 35 14.48 -1.47 9.29
CA ALA A 35 14.76 -1.07 7.92
C ALA A 35 16.03 -0.21 7.82
N ASP A 36 16.85 -0.43 6.79
CA ASP A 36 18.05 0.38 6.56
C ASP A 36 17.66 1.78 6.06
N PRO A 37 17.94 2.86 6.79
CA PRO A 37 17.57 4.21 6.41
C PRO A 37 18.29 4.71 5.14
N ASN A 38 19.31 4.01 4.66
CA ASN A 38 20.06 4.37 3.46
C ASN A 38 19.55 3.68 2.18
N GLN A 39 18.61 2.75 2.30
CA GLN A 39 18.03 2.07 1.13
C GLN A 39 17.17 3.04 0.32
N LEU A 40 17.44 3.09 -0.99
CA LEU A 40 16.72 3.94 -1.92
C LEU A 40 16.66 3.29 -3.29
N ALA A 41 15.46 3.17 -3.83
CA ALA A 41 15.22 2.62 -5.15
C ALA A 41 14.15 3.42 -5.89
N ILE A 42 14.29 3.54 -7.21
CA ILE A 42 13.24 4.06 -8.08
C ILE A 42 13.15 3.15 -9.30
N THR A 43 11.96 2.58 -9.52
CA THR A 43 11.61 1.83 -10.72
C THR A 43 10.52 2.57 -11.49
N ALA A 44 10.68 2.68 -12.82
CA ALA A 44 9.67 3.21 -13.73
C ALA A 44 9.35 2.16 -14.81
N HIS A 45 8.10 1.71 -14.83
CA HIS A 45 7.55 0.89 -15.91
C HIS A 45 6.87 1.80 -16.94
N CYS A 46 7.33 1.77 -18.18
CA CYS A 46 6.77 2.54 -19.28
C CYS A 46 5.66 1.75 -19.98
N VAL A 47 4.71 2.45 -20.60
CA VAL A 47 3.56 1.83 -21.30
C VAL A 47 3.97 0.96 -22.51
N ASP A 48 5.16 1.19 -23.04
CA ASP A 48 5.78 0.42 -24.13
C ASP A 48 6.54 -0.82 -23.64
N GLY A 49 6.54 -1.08 -22.32
CA GLY A 49 7.19 -2.24 -21.69
C GLY A 49 8.62 -1.97 -21.22
N ASP A 50 9.18 -0.79 -21.49
CA ASP A 50 10.52 -0.45 -21.01
C ASP A 50 10.53 -0.27 -19.48
N VAL A 51 11.50 -0.91 -18.83
CA VAL A 51 11.73 -0.78 -17.39
C VAL A 51 13.03 -0.03 -17.14
N VAL A 52 12.96 1.01 -16.32
CA VAL A 52 14.11 1.82 -15.90
C VAL A 52 14.23 1.76 -14.39
N GLN A 53 15.39 1.31 -13.90
CA GLN A 53 15.66 1.08 -12.49
C GLN A 53 16.96 1.77 -12.06
N VAL A 54 16.99 2.26 -10.82
CA VAL A 54 18.18 2.80 -10.15
C VAL A 54 18.10 2.55 -8.65
N GLY A 55 19.22 2.21 -8.02
CA GLY A 55 19.27 1.94 -6.57
C GLY A 55 18.92 0.50 -6.19
N ASP A 56 18.42 0.30 -4.98
CA ASP A 56 18.23 -0.99 -4.30
C ASP A 56 16.91 -1.70 -4.71
N ASN A 57 16.71 -1.94 -6.01
CA ASN A 57 15.40 -2.37 -6.56
C ASN A 57 14.97 -3.79 -6.20
N ASP A 58 15.91 -4.63 -5.74
CA ASP A 58 15.64 -6.05 -5.41
C ASP A 58 15.42 -6.28 -3.90
N VAL A 59 15.37 -5.22 -3.09
CA VAL A 59 15.12 -5.33 -1.65
C VAL A 59 13.62 -5.42 -1.39
N PRO A 60 13.10 -6.54 -0.84
CA PRO A 60 11.69 -6.66 -0.52
C PRO A 60 11.31 -5.78 0.68
N PHE A 61 10.11 -5.22 0.64
CA PHE A 61 9.51 -4.48 1.75
C PHE A 61 7.99 -4.70 1.78
N THR A 62 7.37 -4.47 2.93
CA THR A 62 5.92 -4.65 3.08
C THR A 62 5.15 -3.51 2.39
N LEU A 63 4.07 -3.84 1.66
CA LEU A 63 3.25 -2.85 0.94
C LEU A 63 2.59 -1.79 1.84
N GLN A 64 2.30 -2.12 3.11
CA GLN A 64 1.64 -1.21 4.05
C GLN A 64 0.37 -0.59 3.42
N SER A 65 0.11 0.70 3.62
CA SER A 65 -1.08 1.37 3.06
C SER A 65 -1.15 1.39 1.53
N ALA A 66 -0.08 1.09 0.80
CA ALA A 66 -0.17 0.90 -0.66
C ALA A 66 -1.04 -0.31 -1.03
N SER A 67 -1.16 -1.30 -0.14
CA SER A 67 -2.05 -2.47 -0.31
C SER A 67 -3.51 -2.10 -0.54
N LYS A 68 -3.96 -0.95 -0.02
CA LYS A 68 -5.35 -0.47 -0.12
C LYS A 68 -5.81 -0.26 -1.56
N ILE A 69 -4.90 0.20 -2.43
CA ILE A 69 -5.18 0.40 -3.86
C ILE A 69 -5.48 -0.95 -4.52
N PHE A 70 -4.68 -1.96 -4.21
CA PHE A 70 -4.84 -3.31 -4.76
C PHE A 70 -6.08 -4.00 -4.21
N SER A 71 -6.40 -3.85 -2.92
CA SER A 71 -7.62 -4.45 -2.35
C SER A 71 -8.87 -3.81 -2.94
N LEU A 72 -8.85 -2.49 -3.17
CA LEU A 72 -9.93 -1.79 -3.85
C LEU A 72 -10.11 -2.27 -5.28
N ALA A 73 -9.02 -2.36 -6.05
CA ALA A 73 -9.06 -2.84 -7.43
C ALA A 73 -9.56 -4.29 -7.52
N LEU A 74 -9.17 -5.16 -6.59
CA LEU A 74 -9.67 -6.53 -6.48
C LEU A 74 -11.18 -6.55 -6.29
N VAL A 75 -11.71 -5.83 -5.30
CA VAL A 75 -13.16 -5.84 -4.99
C VAL A 75 -13.99 -5.27 -6.15
N LEU A 76 -13.54 -4.14 -6.74
CA LEU A 76 -14.19 -3.54 -7.91
C LEU A 76 -14.22 -4.47 -9.13
N GLY A 77 -13.25 -5.39 -9.24
CA GLY A 77 -13.20 -6.39 -10.30
C GLY A 77 -14.07 -7.62 -10.05
N GLN A 78 -14.76 -7.74 -8.90
CA GLN A 78 -15.54 -8.91 -8.51
C GLN A 78 -17.03 -8.61 -8.26
N GLU A 79 -17.35 -7.41 -7.77
CA GLU A 79 -18.73 -7.01 -7.50
C GLU A 79 -19.03 -5.61 -8.05
N GLU A 80 -20.29 -5.38 -8.40
CA GLU A 80 -20.77 -4.05 -8.78
C GLU A 80 -20.54 -3.06 -7.63
N PRO A 81 -20.15 -1.81 -7.92
CA PRO A 81 -19.70 -0.86 -6.91
C PRO A 81 -20.84 -0.23 -6.08
N SER A 82 -22.01 -0.86 -5.97
CA SER A 82 -23.14 -0.34 -5.17
C SER A 82 -22.78 -0.16 -3.70
N TRP A 83 -21.82 -0.93 -3.19
CA TRP A 83 -21.28 -0.78 -1.84
C TRP A 83 -20.47 0.50 -1.62
N LEU A 84 -20.03 1.18 -2.69
CA LEU A 84 -19.49 2.53 -2.58
C LEU A 84 -20.57 3.54 -2.22
N GLU A 85 -21.86 3.19 -2.17
CA GLU A 85 -22.87 4.06 -1.56
C GLU A 85 -22.68 4.17 -0.04
N ASP A 86 -22.06 3.17 0.58
CA ASP A 86 -21.76 3.10 2.02
C ASP A 86 -20.38 3.71 2.39
N ILE A 87 -19.66 4.24 1.40
CA ILE A 87 -18.34 4.89 1.55
C ILE A 87 -18.40 6.20 0.75
N SER A 88 -17.85 7.31 1.22
CA SER A 88 -17.76 8.52 0.38
C SER A 88 -16.59 8.40 -0.62
N ILE A 89 -16.42 9.38 -1.51
CA ILE A 89 -15.28 9.46 -2.44
C ILE A 89 -14.52 10.79 -2.29
N GLU A 90 -14.74 11.47 -1.17
CA GLU A 90 -14.19 12.80 -0.90
C GLU A 90 -12.78 12.71 -0.29
N PRO A 91 -11.86 13.63 -0.65
CA PRO A 91 -10.60 13.79 0.05
C PRO A 91 -10.86 14.12 1.53
N SER A 92 -10.16 13.44 2.44
CA SER A 92 -10.50 13.53 3.86
C SER A 92 -10.17 14.89 4.49
N GLY A 93 -9.26 15.68 3.90
CA GLY A 93 -8.82 17.00 4.37
C GLY A 93 -8.05 16.99 5.71
N ASP A 94 -8.42 16.08 6.59
CA ASP A 94 -7.86 15.84 7.91
C ASP A 94 -6.96 14.60 7.93
N ALA A 95 -6.26 14.42 9.06
CA ALA A 95 -5.43 13.25 9.32
C ALA A 95 -6.19 11.94 9.02
N PHE A 96 -5.51 11.06 8.29
CA PHE A 96 -5.97 9.78 7.76
C PHE A 96 -6.63 8.80 8.77
N HIS A 97 -6.48 9.06 10.08
CA HIS A 97 -6.93 8.21 11.19
C HIS A 97 -7.95 8.86 12.13
N SER A 98 -8.66 9.92 11.72
CA SER A 98 -9.59 10.64 12.62
C SER A 98 -10.88 9.85 12.92
N ILE A 99 -10.97 9.29 14.14
CA ILE A 99 -12.18 8.60 14.65
C ILE A 99 -13.34 9.58 14.85
N VAL A 100 -13.06 10.79 15.35
CA VAL A 100 -14.07 11.84 15.59
C VAL A 100 -14.85 12.15 14.31
N ARG A 101 -14.15 12.23 13.17
CA ARG A 101 -14.78 12.45 11.87
C ARG A 101 -15.65 11.28 11.41
N LEU A 102 -15.25 10.04 11.70
CA LEU A 102 -16.06 8.87 11.38
C LEU A 102 -17.37 8.85 12.17
N GLU A 103 -17.32 9.25 13.44
CA GLU A 103 -18.51 9.40 14.29
C GLU A 103 -19.43 10.53 13.80
N GLU A 104 -18.86 11.68 13.41
CA GLU A 104 -19.60 12.79 12.76
C GLU A 104 -20.27 12.36 11.45
N GLU A 105 -19.68 11.40 10.73
CA GLU A 105 -20.20 10.85 9.48
C GLU A 105 -21.03 9.57 9.66
N ALA A 106 -21.52 9.34 10.88
CA ALA A 106 -22.40 8.23 11.23
C ALA A 106 -21.83 6.84 10.84
N GLY A 107 -20.51 6.69 10.90
CA GLY A 107 -19.82 5.44 10.58
C GLY A 107 -19.54 5.22 9.09
N ARG A 108 -19.88 6.18 8.22
CA ARG A 108 -19.59 6.12 6.78
C ARG A 108 -18.16 6.60 6.51
N PRO A 109 -17.23 5.75 6.04
CA PRO A 109 -15.86 6.18 5.76
C PRO A 109 -15.79 7.16 4.58
N ARG A 110 -14.87 8.13 4.59
CA ARG A 110 -14.77 9.16 3.54
C ARG A 110 -14.30 8.68 2.17
N ASN A 111 -13.47 7.66 2.14
CA ASN A 111 -12.94 7.08 0.92
C ASN A 111 -12.34 5.69 1.24
N PRO A 112 -12.21 4.80 0.25
CA PRO A 112 -11.65 3.47 0.44
C PRO A 112 -10.16 3.47 0.81
N LEU A 113 -9.47 4.60 0.73
CA LEU A 113 -8.03 4.69 0.97
C LEU A 113 -7.68 5.09 2.40
N ILE A 114 -8.60 5.63 3.21
CA ILE A 114 -8.40 5.77 4.66
C ILE A 114 -8.55 4.42 5.38
N ASN A 115 -8.02 4.30 6.62
CA ASN A 115 -8.09 3.03 7.36
C ASN A 115 -9.51 2.46 7.47
N ALA A 116 -10.49 3.28 7.88
CA ALA A 116 -11.87 2.82 8.01
C ALA A 116 -12.44 2.30 6.68
N GLY A 117 -12.21 3.02 5.58
CA GLY A 117 -12.68 2.60 4.26
C GLY A 117 -11.95 1.36 3.75
N ALA A 118 -10.65 1.25 4.01
CA ALA A 118 -9.88 0.06 3.66
C ALA A 118 -10.36 -1.17 4.42
N ILE A 119 -10.73 -1.05 5.70
CA ILE A 119 -11.32 -2.14 6.47
C ILE A 119 -12.65 -2.58 5.83
N SER A 120 -13.51 -1.63 5.45
CA SER A 120 -14.76 -1.92 4.73
C SER A 120 -14.51 -2.63 3.39
N VAL A 121 -13.48 -2.23 2.64
CA VAL A 121 -13.07 -2.90 1.40
C VAL A 121 -12.55 -4.30 1.68
N THR A 122 -11.67 -4.49 2.68
CA THR A 122 -11.10 -5.80 3.03
C THR A 122 -12.18 -6.79 3.46
N ALA A 123 -13.24 -6.33 4.13
CA ALA A 123 -14.38 -7.17 4.49
C ALA A 123 -15.08 -7.78 3.26
N ARG A 124 -14.95 -7.15 2.08
CA ARG A 124 -15.58 -7.56 0.81
C ARG A 124 -14.70 -8.47 -0.05
N VAL A 125 -13.42 -8.61 0.28
CA VAL A 125 -12.54 -9.57 -0.41
C VAL A 125 -13.15 -10.97 -0.36
N PRO A 126 -13.19 -11.74 -1.47
CA PRO A 126 -13.76 -13.09 -1.45
C PRO A 126 -13.05 -14.00 -0.44
N GLY A 127 -13.83 -14.80 0.30
CA GLY A 127 -13.31 -15.71 1.32
C GLY A 127 -14.18 -15.76 2.57
N ALA A 128 -14.39 -16.97 3.11
CA ALA A 128 -15.22 -17.20 4.29
C ALA A 128 -14.51 -16.90 5.62
N THR A 129 -13.17 -16.93 5.62
CA THR A 129 -12.34 -16.65 6.79
C THR A 129 -11.31 -15.56 6.48
N ALA A 130 -10.69 -14.99 7.50
CA ALA A 130 -9.61 -14.02 7.32
C ALA A 130 -8.45 -14.60 6.49
N GLU A 131 -8.08 -15.86 6.75
CA GLU A 131 -7.01 -16.57 6.03
C GLU A 131 -7.38 -16.76 4.56
N ALA A 132 -8.64 -17.11 4.27
CA ALA A 132 -9.11 -17.26 2.90
C ALA A 132 -9.05 -15.92 2.14
N LYS A 133 -9.49 -14.81 2.77
CA LYS A 133 -9.43 -13.47 2.18
C LYS A 133 -7.97 -13.03 1.93
N SER A 134 -7.08 -13.26 2.89
CA SER A 134 -5.65 -12.97 2.74
C SER A 134 -5.04 -13.78 1.59
N LYS A 135 -5.37 -15.06 1.47
CA LYS A 135 -4.93 -15.91 0.36
C LYS A 135 -5.43 -15.36 -0.99
N THR A 136 -6.70 -15.01 -1.11
CA THR A 136 -7.27 -14.42 -2.33
C THR A 136 -6.57 -13.12 -2.71
N PHE A 137 -6.22 -12.28 -1.73
CA PHE A 137 -5.48 -11.04 -1.99
C PHE A 137 -4.05 -11.30 -2.48
N VAL A 138 -3.33 -12.25 -1.88
CA VAL A 138 -1.98 -12.64 -2.33
C VAL A 138 -2.02 -13.24 -3.74
N GLU A 139 -2.97 -14.12 -4.02
CA GLU A 139 -3.18 -14.70 -5.36
C GLU A 139 -3.51 -13.62 -6.41
N TYR A 140 -4.23 -12.57 -6.03
CA TYR A 140 -4.49 -11.43 -6.89
C TYR A 140 -3.21 -10.66 -7.22
N LEU A 141 -2.36 -10.36 -6.23
CA LEU A 141 -1.07 -9.70 -6.47
C LEU A 141 -0.16 -10.56 -7.36
N GLN A 142 -0.09 -11.87 -7.11
CA GLN A 142 0.68 -12.82 -7.93
C GLN A 142 0.20 -12.85 -9.39
N ARG A 143 -1.10 -12.67 -9.63
CA ARG A 143 -1.64 -12.54 -11.00
C ARG A 143 -1.24 -11.25 -11.69
N LEU A 144 -1.07 -10.15 -10.95
CA LEU A 144 -0.65 -8.87 -11.50
C LEU A 144 0.84 -8.88 -11.85
N GLU A 145 1.65 -9.54 -11.02
CA GLU A 145 3.11 -9.63 -11.20
C GLU A 145 3.59 -11.08 -10.97
N PRO A 146 3.52 -11.95 -12.00
CA PRO A 146 3.80 -13.38 -11.87
C PRO A 146 5.23 -13.72 -11.46
N ASP A 147 6.19 -12.85 -11.75
CA ASP A 147 7.62 -13.07 -11.49
C ASP A 147 8.05 -12.59 -10.10
N THR A 148 7.16 -11.95 -9.34
CA THR A 148 7.40 -11.53 -7.95
C THR A 148 6.78 -12.51 -6.97
N GLN A 149 7.52 -12.90 -5.94
CA GLN A 149 6.96 -13.72 -4.86
C GLN A 149 6.24 -12.83 -3.83
N PHE A 150 4.92 -12.97 -3.75
CA PHE A 150 4.14 -12.32 -2.70
C PHE A 150 3.90 -13.25 -1.51
N GLY A 151 3.86 -12.67 -0.31
CA GLY A 151 3.61 -13.38 0.93
C GLY A 151 3.25 -12.43 2.06
N ILE A 152 2.96 -13.01 3.22
CA ILE A 152 2.74 -12.27 4.46
C ILE A 152 4.03 -12.31 5.26
N ASP A 153 4.53 -11.14 5.65
CA ASP A 153 5.55 -11.05 6.68
C ASP A 153 4.89 -11.28 8.04
N GLU A 154 5.07 -12.48 8.59
CA GLU A 154 4.45 -12.92 9.84
C GLU A 154 4.90 -12.10 11.05
N ASP A 155 6.14 -11.61 11.05
CA ASP A 155 6.66 -10.80 12.16
C ASP A 155 5.99 -9.42 12.16
N ILE A 156 5.90 -8.78 10.98
CA ILE A 156 5.17 -7.52 10.79
C ILE A 156 3.69 -7.71 11.14
N TYR A 157 3.04 -8.76 10.61
CA TYR A 157 1.64 -9.06 10.89
C TYR A 157 1.36 -9.17 12.39
N ARG A 158 2.16 -9.95 13.12
CA ARG A 158 2.01 -10.13 14.57
C ARG A 158 2.25 -8.85 15.35
N SER A 159 3.11 -7.96 14.88
CA SER A 159 3.35 -6.68 15.53
C SER A 159 2.27 -5.65 15.26
N GLU A 160 1.79 -5.55 14.02
CA GLU A 160 0.62 -4.74 13.68
C GLU A 160 -0.61 -5.23 14.47
N ALA A 161 -0.88 -6.54 14.52
CA ALA A 161 -2.01 -7.09 15.25
C ALA A 161 -1.98 -6.80 16.76
N ARG A 162 -0.78 -6.71 17.36
CA ARG A 162 -0.61 -6.35 18.79
C ARG A 162 -0.77 -4.86 19.06
N THR A 163 -0.54 -4.01 18.06
CA THR A 163 -0.51 -2.54 18.23
C THR A 163 -1.67 -1.81 17.53
N GLY A 164 -2.51 -2.55 16.78
CA GLY A 164 -3.69 -2.07 16.06
C GLY A 164 -4.91 -1.77 16.94
N ALA A 165 -4.70 -1.17 18.12
CA ALA A 165 -5.79 -0.73 19.00
C ALA A 165 -6.55 0.51 18.45
N ARG A 166 -6.10 1.06 17.32
CA ARG A 166 -6.67 2.21 16.63
C ARG A 166 -7.17 1.84 15.24
#